data_AF-A0A1J4VVJ2-F1
#
_entry.id   AF-A0A1J4VVJ2-F1
#
_cell.length_a   1.000
_cell.length_b   1.000
_cell.length_c   1.000
_cell.angle_alpha   90.00
_cell.angle_beta   90.00
_cell.angle_gamma   90.00
#
_symmetry.space_group_name_H-M   'P 1'
#
loop_
_entity.id
_entity.type
_entity.pdbx_description
1 polymer ?
#
loop_
_entity_poly.entity_id
_entity_poly.type
_entity_poly.pdbx_seq_one_letter_code
_entity_poly.pdbx_strand_id
1 'polypeptide(L)'
;MRHLGDHGPQTTRPAADYLGDKTGLYELRPKPHRYLYFYYHRNKVIFLHAFEKDTKTIPEKDIKIAMERKTEMILFGKTSKLEFEEGDNDET
;
A
#
# COMPACT_ATOMS: atom_id res chain seq x y z
N MET A 1 11.37 10.76 0.02
CA MET A 1 11.03 9.36 -0.34
C MET A 1 10.29 9.35 -1.68
N ARG A 2 11.00 9.18 -2.82
CA ARG A 2 10.47 9.42 -4.17
C ARG A 2 10.50 8.12 -5.00
N HIS A 3 9.53 7.22 -4.80
CA HIS A 3 9.53 5.93 -5.52
C HIS A 3 8.18 5.46 -6.09
N LEU A 4 7.02 5.78 -5.48
CA LEU A 4 5.71 5.39 -6.06
C LEU A 4 5.23 6.33 -7.18
N GLY A 5 5.52 7.63 -7.08
CA GLY A 5 5.02 8.63 -8.03
C GLY A 5 5.62 8.51 -9.43
N ASP A 6 6.88 8.07 -9.53
CA ASP A 6 7.64 8.12 -10.79
C ASP A 6 7.56 6.81 -11.62
N HIS A 7 7.17 5.66 -11.01
CA HIS A 7 7.22 4.35 -11.68
C HIS A 7 5.89 3.58 -11.74
N GLY A 8 4.85 4.04 -11.04
CA GLY A 8 3.55 3.35 -11.02
C GLY A 8 3.67 1.84 -10.74
N PRO A 9 2.89 0.97 -11.42
CA PRO A 9 2.87 -0.48 -11.19
C PRO A 9 4.18 -1.22 -11.51
N GLN A 10 5.22 -0.53 -11.99
CA GLN A 10 6.55 -1.11 -12.23
C GLN A 10 7.43 -1.13 -10.97
N THR A 11 6.92 -0.69 -9.82
CA THR A 11 7.61 -0.88 -8.54
C THR A 11 7.68 -2.38 -8.23
N THR A 12 8.82 -2.98 -8.58
CA THR A 12 9.10 -4.39 -8.34
C THR A 12 9.90 -4.57 -7.06
N ARG A 13 10.23 -5.83 -6.73
CA ARG A 13 11.07 -6.16 -5.58
C ARG A 13 12.40 -5.37 -5.65
N PRO A 14 12.91 -4.85 -4.52
CA PRO A 14 12.49 -5.14 -3.16
C PRO A 14 11.42 -4.19 -2.58
N ALA A 15 11.08 -3.10 -3.27
CA ALA A 15 10.25 -2.02 -2.72
C ALA A 15 8.77 -2.41 -2.59
N ALA A 16 8.23 -3.12 -3.57
CA ALA A 16 6.88 -3.65 -3.54
C ALA A 16 6.78 -5.07 -4.08
N ASP A 17 5.70 -5.76 -3.74
CA ASP A 17 5.40 -7.13 -4.21
C ASP A 17 3.90 -7.26 -4.48
N TYR A 18 3.52 -8.06 -5.49
CA TYR A 18 2.12 -8.35 -5.79
C TYR A 18 1.66 -9.60 -5.04
N LEU A 19 0.52 -9.52 -4.37
CA LEU A 19 -0.02 -10.60 -3.52
C LEU A 19 -0.94 -11.57 -4.29
N GLY A 20 -1.05 -11.41 -5.60
CA GLY A 20 -1.73 -12.33 -6.50
C GLY A 20 -3.18 -11.96 -6.82
N ASP A 21 -3.70 -12.57 -7.90
CA ASP A 21 -4.95 -12.18 -8.56
C ASP A 21 -6.20 -12.34 -7.70
N LYS A 22 -6.19 -13.27 -6.75
CA LYS A 22 -7.32 -13.47 -5.83
C LYS A 22 -7.56 -12.26 -4.93
N THR A 23 -6.51 -11.53 -4.58
CA THR A 23 -6.61 -10.35 -3.72
C THR A 23 -6.60 -9.07 -4.56
N GLY A 24 -5.82 -9.05 -5.64
CA GLY A 24 -5.52 -7.83 -6.39
C GLY A 24 -4.90 -6.76 -5.49
N LEU A 25 -4.11 -7.18 -4.50
CA LEU A 25 -3.41 -6.33 -3.55
C LEU A 25 -1.90 -6.32 -3.82
N TYR A 26 -1.27 -5.22 -3.45
CA TYR A 26 0.16 -5.02 -3.45
C TYR A 26 0.63 -4.76 -2.03
N GLU A 27 1.87 -5.12 -1.74
CA GLU A 27 2.57 -4.83 -0.50
C GLU A 27 3.69 -3.82 -0.77
N LEU A 28 3.76 -2.74 0.01
CA LEU A 28 4.91 -1.84 0.08
C LEU A 28 5.75 -2.20 1.32
N ARG A 29 7.08 -2.21 1.18
CA ARG A 29 8.02 -2.74 2.20
C ARG A 29 9.02 -1.72 2.79
N PRO A 30 8.61 -0.52 3.25
CA PRO A 30 9.53 0.39 3.93
C PRO A 30 9.71 -0.06 5.38
N LYS A 31 10.94 -0.35 5.82
CA LYS A 31 11.15 -0.80 7.20
C LYS A 31 10.81 0.30 8.20
N PRO A 32 10.19 -0.01 9.36
CA PRO A 32 9.81 -1.36 9.85
C PRO A 32 8.42 -1.84 9.41
N HIS A 33 7.64 -1.01 8.72
CA HIS A 33 6.24 -1.27 8.40
C HIS A 33 6.03 -1.97 7.06
N ARG A 34 4.83 -2.48 6.86
CA ARG A 34 4.32 -2.99 5.59
C ARG A 34 2.98 -2.37 5.32
N TYR A 35 2.75 -1.94 4.08
CA TYR A 35 1.49 -1.33 3.67
C TYR A 35 0.84 -2.18 2.59
N LEU A 36 -0.42 -2.54 2.79
CA LEU A 36 -1.26 -3.17 1.78
C LEU A 36 -2.02 -2.10 1.03
N TYR A 37 -1.96 -2.15 -0.31
CA TYR A 37 -2.59 -1.17 -1.18
C TYR A 37 -3.11 -1.80 -2.47
N PHE A 38 -3.89 -1.05 -3.23
CA PHE A 38 -4.26 -1.42 -4.60
C PHE A 38 -4.33 -0.20 -5.51
N TYR A 39 -4.26 -0.46 -6.82
CA TYR A 39 -4.47 0.56 -7.84
C TYR A 39 -5.96 0.74 -8.12
N TYR A 40 -6.41 1.99 -8.03
CA TYR A 40 -7.76 2.44 -8.38
C TYR A 40 -7.67 3.41 -9.56
N HIS A 41 -8.51 3.23 -10.58
CA HIS A 41 -8.55 4.06 -11.80
C HIS A 41 -7.17 4.36 -12.42
N ARG A 42 -6.33 3.32 -12.59
CA ARG A 42 -4.99 3.32 -13.23
C ARG A 42 -3.89 4.17 -12.57
N ASN A 43 -4.20 5.33 -12.00
CA ASN A 43 -3.21 6.28 -11.48
C ASN A 43 -3.39 6.61 -9.99
N LYS A 44 -4.39 6.06 -9.30
CA LYS A 44 -4.56 6.25 -7.85
C LYS A 44 -4.11 5.02 -7.10
N VAL A 45 -3.30 5.24 -6.07
CA VAL A 45 -2.94 4.22 -5.10
C VAL A 45 -3.77 4.44 -3.85
N ILE A 46 -4.47 3.41 -3.40
CA ILE A 46 -5.26 3.44 -2.17
C ILE A 46 -4.62 2.54 -1.14
N PHE A 47 -4.12 3.13 -0.07
CA PHE A 47 -3.62 2.38 1.10
C PHE A 47 -4.79 1.86 1.92
N LEU A 48 -4.75 0.58 2.25
CA LEU A 48 -5.82 -0.12 2.92
C LEU A 48 -5.46 -0.45 4.35
N HIS A 49 -4.23 -0.89 4.60
CA HIS A 49 -3.82 -1.38 5.90
C HIS A 49 -2.30 -1.27 6.07
N ALA A 50 -1.84 -0.99 7.30
CA ALA A 50 -0.44 -0.94 7.65
C ALA A 50 -0.20 -1.78 8.91
N PHE A 51 0.90 -2.51 8.94
CA PHE A 51 1.29 -3.37 10.06
C PHE A 51 2.81 -3.43 10.20
N GLU A 52 3.30 -3.71 11.40
CA GLU A 52 4.72 -3.96 11.63
C GLU A 52 5.11 -5.36 11.16
N LYS A 53 6.31 -5.49 10.58
CA LYS A 53 6.79 -6.79 10.13
C LYS A 53 7.28 -7.61 11.32
N ASP A 54 6.35 -8.31 11.97
CA ASP A 54 6.67 -9.26 13.04
C ASP A 54 6.93 -10.67 12.49
N THR A 55 6.45 -10.97 11.28
CA THR A 55 6.49 -12.31 10.67
C THR A 55 7.09 -12.31 9.26
N LYS A 56 7.57 -13.49 8.82
CA LYS A 56 8.14 -13.68 7.46
C LYS A 56 7.09 -13.52 6.36
N THR A 57 5.87 -13.97 6.63
CA THR A 57 4.69 -13.86 5.76
C THR A 57 3.74 -12.78 6.27
N ILE A 58 2.87 -12.29 5.40
CA ILE A 58 1.80 -11.36 5.77
C ILE A 58 0.72 -12.17 6.52
N PRO A 59 0.33 -11.81 7.74
CA PRO A 59 -0.70 -12.53 8.46
C PRO A 59 -2.05 -12.46 7.73
N GLU A 60 -2.82 -13.56 7.74
CA GLU A 60 -4.12 -13.65 7.05
C GLU A 60 -5.13 -12.60 7.55
N LYS A 61 -5.08 -12.26 8.84
CA LYS A 61 -5.91 -11.21 9.44
C LYS A 61 -5.72 -9.85 8.75
N ASP A 62 -4.49 -9.52 8.37
CA ASP A 62 -4.13 -8.21 7.80
C ASP A 62 -4.56 -8.14 6.34
N ILE A 63 -4.47 -9.28 5.62
CA ILE A 63 -5.05 -9.44 4.28
C ILE A 63 -6.58 -9.28 4.33
N LYS A 64 -7.24 -9.93 5.31
CA LYS A 64 -8.70 -9.84 5.47
C LYS A 64 -9.16 -8.40 5.70
N ILE A 65 -8.51 -7.67 6.61
CA ILE A 65 -8.79 -6.25 6.89
C ILE A 65 -8.62 -5.42 5.62
N ALA A 66 -7.55 -5.63 4.85
CA ALA A 66 -7.33 -4.90 3.61
C ALA A 66 -8.42 -5.18 2.56
N MET A 67 -8.86 -6.43 2.41
CA MET A 67 -9.92 -6.82 1.48
C MET A 67 -11.29 -6.23 1.85
N GLU A 68 -11.62 -6.20 3.15
CA GLU A 68 -12.85 -5.55 3.65
C GLU A 68 -12.85 -4.05 3.31
N ARG A 69 -11.76 -3.34 3.63
CA ARG A 69 -11.61 -1.91 3.32
C ARG A 69 -11.61 -1.62 1.82
N LYS A 70 -11.01 -2.49 1.01
CA LYS A 70 -11.04 -2.39 -0.46
C LYS A 70 -12.48 -2.49 -0.97
N THR A 71 -13.24 -3.43 -0.45
CA THR A 71 -14.65 -3.63 -0.81
C THR A 71 -15.49 -2.42 -0.43
N GLU A 72 -15.31 -1.88 0.78
CA GLU A 72 -16.01 -0.66 1.22
C GLU A 72 -15.67 0.55 0.34
N MET A 73 -14.40 0.72 -0.02
CA MET A 73 -13.97 1.81 -0.88
C MET A 73 -14.56 1.71 -2.28
N ILE A 74 -14.59 0.50 -2.87
CA ILE A 74 -15.14 0.28 -4.21
C ILE A 74 -16.66 0.47 -4.23
N LEU A 75 -17.38 -0.03 -3.22
CA LEU A 75 -18.85 0.01 -3.18
C LEU A 75 -19.40 1.37 -2.74
N PHE A 76 -18.74 2.04 -1.80
CA PHE A 76 -19.28 3.25 -1.15
C PHE A 76 -18.44 4.50 -1.38
N GLY A 77 -17.31 4.40 -2.08
CA GLY A 77 -16.41 5.53 -2.30
C GLY A 77 -15.76 6.07 -1.02
N LYS A 78 -15.81 5.31 0.09
CA LYS A 78 -15.23 5.72 1.37
C LYS A 78 -13.72 5.83 1.23
N THR A 79 -13.21 7.05 1.33
CA THR A 79 -11.77 7.34 1.38
C THR A 79 -11.53 8.45 2.39
N SER A 80 -10.45 8.35 3.15
CA SER A 80 -9.88 9.44 3.92
C SER A 80 -8.55 9.83 3.26
N LYS A 81 -8.32 11.14 3.07
CA LYS A 81 -7.00 11.61 2.64
C LYS A 81 -6.06 11.58 3.84
N LEU A 82 -4.92 10.92 3.69
CA LEU A 82 -3.74 11.22 4.50
C LEU A 82 -2.98 12.33 3.78
N GLU A 83 -2.85 13.49 4.39
CA GLU A 83 -1.89 14.51 3.99
C GLU A 83 -0.57 14.14 4.67
N PHE A 84 0.47 13.84 3.87
CA PHE A 84 1.82 13.68 4.40
C PHE A 84 2.51 15.04 4.23
N GLU A 85 2.96 15.65 5.33
CA GLU A 85 3.84 16.81 5.25
C GLU A 85 5.14 16.37 4.56
N GLU A 86 5.56 17.11 3.52
CA GLU A 86 6.87 16.91 2.91
C GLU A 86 7.92 17.24 3.99
N GLY A 87 8.53 16.22 4.57
CA GLY A 87 9.67 16.41 5.47
C GLY A 87 10.80 17.11 4.71
N ASP A 88 11.25 18.22 5.27
CA ASP A 88 12.29 19.09 4.73
C ASP A 88 13.51 18.32 4.22
N ASN A 89 14.01 18.77 3.07
CA ASN A 89 15.32 18.38 2.55
C ASN A 89 16.41 18.79 3.55
N ASP A 90 16.98 17.85 4.29
CA ASP A 90 18.31 18.06 4.86
C ASP A 90 19.35 17.74 3.78
N GLU A 91 19.86 18.80 3.16
CA GLU A 91 21.16 18.85 2.52
C GLU A 91 22.25 18.48 3.55
N THR A 92 23.11 17.52 3.22
CA THR A 92 24.54 17.56 3.58
C THR A 92 25.36 16.67 2.67
#